data_AF-A0A5P8E499-F1
#
_entry.id   AF-A0A5P8E499-F1
#
_cell.length_a   1.000
_cell.length_b   1.000
_cell.length_c   1.000
_cell.angle_alpha   90.00
_cell.angle_beta   90.00
_cell.angle_gamma   90.00
#
_symmetry.space_group_name_H-M   'P 1'
#
loop_
_entity.id
_entity.type
_entity.pdbx_description
1 polymer ?
#
loop_
_entity_poly.entity_id
_entity_poly.type
_entity_poly.pdbx_seq_one_letter_code
_entity_poly.pdbx_strand_id
1 'polypeptide(L)'
;MEYNTTREKLVLPEYGRNIQQMARQAVSIENRDDRRAYAQLIIHLMRNLNPQTKNNPDNERKLWDHLALMTDYQLDIDYPYEIQHQEEKTEAPKVAYPAHGIRMRHYGNIIERWIKQVSEMEGGPEREELTLFLANRMKRHLVEWKGDGVSDEKVAYDLENLSDGALKIDVRKHRLSEFKKTQQSNQNQKKK
;
A
#
# COMPACT_ATOMS: atom_id res chain seq x y z
N MET A 1 1.43 28.04 -20.51
CA MET A 1 0.63 26.87 -20.07
C MET A 1 0.78 26.76 -18.57
N GLU A 2 -0.31 26.80 -17.82
CA GLU A 2 -0.24 26.61 -16.38
C GLU A 2 -0.11 25.12 -16.04
N TYR A 3 0.90 24.77 -15.25
CA TYR A 3 1.15 23.40 -14.84
C TYR A 3 0.39 23.06 -13.57
N ASN A 4 -0.04 21.81 -13.45
CA ASN A 4 -0.80 21.32 -12.29
C ASN A 4 0.02 21.34 -10.97
N THR A 5 1.34 21.47 -11.05
CA THR A 5 2.26 21.54 -9.90
C THR A 5 2.36 22.93 -9.28
N THR A 6 1.96 23.99 -10.00
CA THR A 6 1.94 25.37 -9.48
C THR A 6 0.56 25.81 -9.01
N ARG A 7 -0.46 24.96 -9.19
CA ARG A 7 -1.85 25.24 -8.80
C ARG A 7 -2.11 24.77 -7.38
N GLU A 8 -3.09 25.38 -6.74
CA GLU A 8 -3.52 24.97 -5.42
C GLU A 8 -3.94 23.50 -5.35
N LYS A 9 -3.70 22.91 -4.18
CA LYS A 9 -4.05 21.53 -3.89
C LYS A 9 -5.56 21.35 -3.92
N LEU A 10 -6.00 20.27 -4.57
CA LEU A 10 -7.39 19.85 -4.53
C LEU A 10 -7.71 19.30 -3.14
N VAL A 11 -8.71 19.88 -2.46
CA VAL A 11 -9.17 19.39 -1.15
C VAL A 11 -9.88 18.05 -1.33
N LEU A 12 -10.78 17.97 -2.32
CA LEU A 12 -11.51 16.76 -2.71
C LEU A 12 -11.33 16.51 -4.21
N PRO A 13 -10.38 15.63 -4.61
CA PRO A 13 -10.11 15.31 -6.01
C PRO A 13 -11.31 14.73 -6.77
N GLU A 14 -12.31 14.18 -6.06
CA GLU A 14 -13.49 13.50 -6.60
C GLU A 14 -14.39 14.42 -7.42
N TYR A 15 -14.40 15.72 -7.12
CA TYR A 15 -15.26 16.72 -7.76
C TYR A 15 -14.54 17.56 -8.83
N GLY A 16 -13.22 17.44 -8.90
CA GLY A 16 -12.39 18.18 -9.84
C GLY A 16 -12.24 19.68 -9.51
N ARG A 17 -11.47 20.38 -10.34
CA ARG A 17 -11.09 21.80 -10.10
C ARG A 17 -12.21 22.81 -10.28
N ASN A 18 -13.12 22.56 -11.24
CA ASN A 18 -14.18 23.51 -11.57
C ASN A 18 -15.10 23.73 -10.36
N ILE A 19 -15.43 22.65 -9.63
CA ILE A 19 -16.26 22.74 -8.43
C ILE A 19 -15.54 23.48 -7.31
N GLN A 20 -14.24 23.25 -7.12
CA GLN A 20 -13.48 23.99 -6.11
C GLN A 20 -13.36 25.48 -6.46
N GLN A 21 -13.28 25.84 -7.74
CA GLN A 21 -13.31 27.23 -8.17
C GLN A 21 -14.68 27.87 -7.91
N MET A 22 -15.78 27.16 -8.19
CA MET A 22 -17.12 27.62 -7.84
C MET A 22 -17.29 27.77 -6.33
N ALA A 23 -16.84 26.81 -5.53
CA ALA A 23 -16.88 26.92 -4.06
C ALA A 23 -16.16 28.16 -3.55
N ARG A 24 -14.98 28.48 -4.10
CA ARG A 24 -14.26 29.73 -3.78
C ARG A 24 -15.02 30.99 -4.18
N GLN A 25 -15.63 30.99 -5.36
CA GLN A 25 -16.46 32.11 -5.80
C GLN A 25 -17.68 32.30 -4.89
N ALA A 26 -18.25 31.22 -4.35
CA ALA A 26 -19.39 31.29 -3.43
C ALA A 26 -19.08 32.12 -2.18
N VAL A 27 -17.86 32.05 -1.65
CA VAL A 27 -17.41 32.84 -0.49
C VAL A 27 -17.32 34.33 -0.82
N SER A 28 -17.00 34.69 -2.07
CA SER A 28 -16.87 36.09 -2.51
C SER A 28 -18.20 36.81 -2.79
N ILE A 29 -19.33 36.10 -2.79
CA ILE A 29 -20.65 36.69 -3.04
C ILE A 29 -21.12 37.43 -1.77
N GLU A 30 -21.43 38.73 -1.87
CA GLU A 30 -21.86 39.56 -0.74
C GLU A 30 -23.31 39.30 -0.31
N ASN A 31 -24.21 39.08 -1.27
CA ASN A 31 -25.64 38.88 -0.99
C ASN A 31 -25.91 37.45 -0.49
N ARG A 32 -26.59 37.33 0.66
CA ARG A 32 -26.91 36.06 1.30
C ARG A 32 -27.85 35.18 0.47
N ASP A 33 -28.83 35.77 -0.21
CA ASP A 33 -29.79 35.00 -1.04
C ASP A 33 -29.12 34.44 -2.29
N ASP A 34 -28.29 35.26 -2.95
CA ASP A 34 -27.52 34.83 -4.13
C ASP A 34 -26.48 33.78 -3.76
N ARG A 35 -25.83 33.93 -2.59
CA ARG A 35 -24.89 32.94 -2.05
C ARG A 35 -25.58 31.59 -1.79
N ARG A 36 -26.78 31.61 -1.22
CA ARG A 36 -27.59 30.41 -0.98
C ARG A 36 -27.99 29.71 -2.28
N ALA A 37 -28.49 30.47 -3.27
CA ALA A 37 -28.86 29.94 -4.57
C ALA A 37 -27.65 29.33 -5.30
N TYR A 38 -26.50 29.99 -5.21
CA TYR A 38 -25.25 29.52 -5.80
C TYR A 38 -24.72 28.24 -5.11
N ALA A 39 -24.81 28.15 -3.78
CA ALA A 39 -24.48 26.94 -3.04
C ALA A 39 -25.37 25.75 -3.45
N GLN A 40 -26.67 25.97 -3.62
CA GLN A 40 -27.60 24.93 -4.10
C GLN A 40 -27.26 24.44 -5.51
N LEU A 41 -26.88 25.35 -6.41
CA LEU A 41 -26.41 25.01 -7.76
C LEU A 41 -25.16 24.12 -7.70
N ILE A 42 -24.20 24.46 -6.84
CA ILE A 42 -22.98 23.68 -6.65
C ILE A 42 -23.32 22.26 -6.16
N ILE A 43 -24.20 22.12 -5.16
CA ILE A 43 -24.65 20.82 -4.66
C ILE A 43 -25.31 19.98 -5.76
N HIS A 44 -26.12 20.60 -6.63
CA HIS A 44 -26.73 19.93 -7.77
C HIS A 44 -25.67 19.39 -8.75
N LEU A 45 -24.63 20.18 -9.04
CA LEU A 45 -23.52 19.74 -9.90
C LEU A 45 -22.73 18.59 -9.28
N MET A 46 -22.42 18.67 -7.98
CA MET A 46 -21.75 17.59 -7.24
C MET A 46 -22.57 16.28 -7.28
N ARG A 47 -23.89 16.38 -7.16
CA ARG A 47 -24.82 15.22 -7.25
C ARG A 47 -24.80 14.57 -8.63
N ASN A 48 -24.64 15.36 -9.70
CA ASN A 48 -24.59 14.85 -11.07
C ASN A 48 -23.26 14.15 -11.39
N LEU A 49 -22.15 14.61 -10.81
CA LEU A 49 -20.84 14.01 -11.01
C LEU A 49 -20.69 12.63 -10.36
N ASN A 50 -21.41 12.36 -9.26
CA ASN A 50 -21.33 11.06 -8.58
C ASN A 50 -22.69 10.31 -8.55
N PRO A 51 -23.17 9.79 -9.69
CA PRO A 51 -24.50 9.18 -9.80
C PRO A 51 -24.65 7.87 -9.01
N GLN A 52 -23.55 7.16 -8.74
CA GLN A 52 -23.54 5.92 -7.95
C GLN A 52 -23.94 6.14 -6.49
N THR A 53 -23.80 7.37 -6.00
CA THR A 53 -24.14 7.77 -4.64
C THR A 53 -25.57 8.31 -4.52
N LYS A 54 -26.42 8.22 -5.54
CA LYS A 54 -27.75 8.84 -5.50
C LYS A 54 -28.78 8.17 -4.56
N ASN A 55 -28.58 6.90 -4.21
CA ASN A 55 -29.59 6.09 -3.49
C ASN A 55 -29.44 6.06 -1.96
N ASN A 56 -28.45 6.77 -1.38
CA ASN A 56 -28.29 6.81 0.07
C ASN A 56 -28.80 8.17 0.62
N PRO A 57 -29.77 8.18 1.56
CA PRO A 57 -30.27 9.41 2.18
C PRO A 57 -29.16 10.23 2.88
N ASP A 58 -28.08 9.59 3.34
CA ASP A 58 -26.96 10.27 3.99
C ASP A 58 -26.05 11.04 3.01
N ASN A 59 -26.23 10.90 1.70
CA ASN A 59 -25.32 11.53 0.74
C ASN A 59 -25.61 13.02 0.52
N GLU A 60 -26.85 13.49 0.71
CA GLU A 60 -27.12 14.92 0.67
C GLU A 60 -26.39 15.65 1.81
N ARG A 61 -26.40 15.09 3.03
CA ARG A 61 -25.61 15.61 4.16
C ARG A 61 -24.12 15.67 3.81
N LYS A 62 -23.55 14.59 3.26
CA LYS A 62 -22.13 14.55 2.87
C LYS A 62 -21.76 15.58 1.80
N LEU A 63 -22.65 15.90 0.86
CA LEU A 63 -22.39 16.94 -0.13
C LEU A 63 -22.27 18.32 0.52
N TRP A 64 -23.11 18.62 1.51
CA TRP A 64 -23.01 19.85 2.29
C TRP A 64 -21.73 19.88 3.13
N ASP A 65 -21.34 18.76 3.75
CA ASP A 65 -20.06 18.63 4.46
C ASP A 65 -18.87 18.87 3.51
N HIS A 66 -18.90 18.30 2.31
CA HIS A 66 -17.88 18.50 1.30
C HIS A 66 -17.80 19.96 0.84
N LEU A 67 -18.94 20.64 0.66
CA LEU A 67 -18.98 22.06 0.30
C LEU A 67 -18.39 22.94 1.42
N ALA A 68 -18.77 22.66 2.66
CA ALA A 68 -18.22 23.36 3.83
C ALA A 68 -16.69 23.16 3.94
N LEU A 69 -16.23 21.92 3.74
CA LEU A 69 -14.80 21.60 3.73
C LEU A 69 -14.05 22.31 2.59
N MET A 70 -14.64 22.42 1.40
CA MET A 70 -14.03 23.12 0.25
C MET A 70 -13.98 24.64 0.40
N THR A 71 -14.75 25.21 1.33
CA THR A 71 -14.82 26.64 1.61
C THR A 71 -14.14 27.00 2.93
N ASP A 72 -13.38 26.07 3.53
CA ASP A 72 -12.77 26.22 4.86
C ASP A 72 -13.77 26.74 5.91
N TYR A 73 -15.03 26.31 5.82
CA TYR A 73 -16.14 26.72 6.70
C TYR A 73 -16.44 28.23 6.69
N GLN A 74 -15.99 28.98 5.68
CA GLN A 74 -16.18 30.44 5.58
C GLN A 74 -17.55 30.84 4.98
N LEU A 75 -18.30 29.87 4.48
CA LEU A 75 -19.57 30.12 3.81
C LEU A 75 -20.69 30.36 4.85
N ASP A 76 -21.05 31.61 5.07
CA ASP A 76 -22.17 32.00 5.93
C ASP A 76 -23.51 31.81 5.19
N ILE A 77 -24.11 30.63 5.37
CA ILE A 77 -25.46 30.24 4.91
C ILE A 77 -26.20 29.42 5.98
N ASP A 78 -27.52 29.38 5.90
CA ASP A 78 -28.32 28.46 6.71
C ASP A 78 -28.21 27.04 6.13
N TYR A 79 -27.32 26.24 6.71
CA TYR A 79 -27.16 24.85 6.33
C TYR A 79 -28.37 24.04 6.77
N PRO A 80 -28.92 23.16 5.90
CA PRO A 80 -30.04 22.29 6.26
C PRO A 80 -29.64 21.17 7.24
N TYR A 81 -28.34 20.94 7.43
CA TYR A 81 -27.78 19.91 8.31
C TYR A 81 -26.66 20.50 9.18
N GLU A 82 -26.46 19.94 10.37
CA GLU A 82 -25.33 20.29 11.23
C GLU A 82 -24.02 19.86 10.56
N ILE A 83 -23.14 20.83 10.29
CA ILE A 83 -21.85 20.56 9.67
C ILE A 83 -20.91 19.99 10.72
N GLN A 84 -20.32 18.84 10.42
CA GLN A 84 -19.22 18.32 11.21
C GLN A 84 -17.95 19.11 10.87
N HIS A 85 -17.47 19.93 11.82
CA HIS A 85 -16.12 20.47 11.71
C HIS A 85 -15.15 19.30 11.76
N GLN A 86 -14.34 19.17 10.71
CA GLN A 86 -13.30 18.19 10.64
C GLN A 86 -12.15 18.68 11.52
N GLU A 87 -12.36 18.62 12.84
CA GLU A 87 -11.29 18.81 13.82
C GLU A 87 -10.12 17.94 13.39
N GLU A 88 -8.96 18.58 13.31
CA GLU A 88 -7.68 18.10 12.81
C GLU A 88 -7.64 16.58 12.65
N LYS A 89 -7.79 16.13 11.41
CA LYS A 89 -7.57 14.74 11.01
C LYS A 89 -6.15 14.38 11.44
N THR A 90 -6.01 13.82 12.64
CA THR A 90 -4.72 13.52 13.26
C THR A 90 -3.97 12.70 12.24
N GLU A 91 -2.89 13.25 11.68
CA GLU A 91 -2.12 12.54 10.67
C GLU A 91 -1.75 11.19 11.26
N ALA A 92 -2.19 10.10 10.61
CA ALA A 92 -1.85 8.77 11.08
C ALA A 92 -0.32 8.72 11.28
N PRO A 93 0.17 8.19 12.41
CA PRO A 93 1.59 8.22 12.71
C PRO A 93 2.35 7.59 11.54
N LYS A 94 3.34 8.32 11.01
CA LYS A 94 4.17 7.84 9.90
C LYS A 94 4.87 6.56 10.36
N VAL A 95 4.42 5.41 9.86
CA VAL A 95 5.06 4.14 10.13
C VAL A 95 6.46 4.20 9.50
N ALA A 96 7.49 3.92 10.30
CA ALA A 96 8.86 3.87 9.79
C ALA A 96 8.96 2.82 8.69
N TYR A 97 9.56 3.19 7.55
CA TYR A 97 9.79 2.23 6.48
C TYR A 97 10.82 1.19 6.95
N PRO A 98 10.55 -0.12 6.79
CA PRO A 98 11.49 -1.15 7.22
C PRO A 98 12.77 -1.12 6.38
N ALA A 99 13.82 -0.52 6.93
CA ALA A 99 15.15 -0.47 6.33
C ALA A 99 15.96 -1.71 6.76
N HIS A 100 15.64 -2.87 6.20
CA HIS A 100 16.45 -4.07 6.41
C HIS A 100 17.48 -4.22 5.29
N GLY A 101 18.77 -4.21 5.65
CA GLY A 101 19.83 -4.59 4.72
C GLY A 101 19.82 -6.09 4.49
N ILE A 102 19.73 -6.52 3.22
CA ILE A 102 19.75 -7.94 2.82
C ILE A 102 21.13 -8.22 2.24
N ARG A 103 21.88 -9.17 2.83
CA ARG A 103 23.20 -9.57 2.32
C ARG A 103 23.06 -10.27 0.97
N MET A 104 22.09 -11.18 0.83
CA MET A 104 21.84 -11.92 -0.41
C MET A 104 20.42 -11.71 -0.95
N ARG A 105 20.29 -10.86 -1.98
CA ARG A 105 18.99 -10.43 -2.55
C ARG A 105 18.12 -11.57 -3.06
N HIS A 106 18.70 -12.69 -3.49
CA HIS A 106 17.97 -13.84 -4.04
C HIS A 106 17.35 -14.76 -2.97
N TYR A 107 17.77 -14.65 -1.71
CA TYR A 107 17.15 -15.36 -0.58
C TYR A 107 16.18 -14.47 0.20
N GLY A 108 16.45 -13.18 0.27
CA GLY A 108 15.63 -12.20 0.98
C GLY A 108 15.81 -12.25 2.51
N ASN A 109 15.22 -11.26 3.18
CA ASN A 109 15.39 -11.04 4.64
C ASN A 109 14.81 -12.19 5.50
N ILE A 110 13.77 -12.89 5.03
CA ILE A 110 13.14 -13.95 5.84
C ILE A 110 14.10 -15.13 6.04
N ILE A 111 14.80 -15.54 4.98
CA ILE A 111 15.79 -16.63 5.06
C ILE A 111 16.94 -16.25 5.98
N GLU A 112 17.47 -15.02 5.86
CA GLU A 112 18.54 -14.54 6.76
C GLU A 112 18.10 -14.55 8.24
N ARG A 113 16.86 -14.13 8.54
CA ARG A 113 16.32 -14.21 9.90
C ARG A 113 16.17 -15.65 10.40
N TRP A 114 15.70 -16.56 9.56
CA TRP A 114 15.60 -17.97 9.93
C TRP A 114 16.96 -18.62 10.17
N ILE A 115 17.96 -18.30 9.34
CA ILE A 115 19.35 -18.77 9.55
C ILE A 115 19.86 -18.32 10.92
N LYS A 116 19.67 -17.04 11.24
CA LYS A 116 20.08 -16.48 12.54
C LYS A 116 19.38 -17.17 13.72
N GLN A 117 18.06 -17.35 13.63
CA GLN A 117 17.31 -18.04 14.69
C GLN A 117 17.78 -19.49 14.87
N VAL A 118 17.95 -20.26 13.79
CA VAL A 118 18.41 -21.65 13.87
C VAL A 118 19.85 -21.74 14.37
N SER A 119 20.70 -20.76 14.07
CA SER A 119 22.07 -20.69 14.61
C SER A 119 22.12 -20.46 16.12
N GLU A 120 21.12 -19.77 16.67
CA GLU A 120 21.01 -19.45 18.11
C GLU A 120 20.37 -20.60 18.92
N MET A 121 19.76 -21.59 18.26
CA MET A 121 19.17 -22.76 18.90
C MET A 121 20.22 -23.73 19.45
N GLU A 122 19.88 -24.39 20.56
CA GLU A 122 20.71 -25.43 21.17
C GLU A 122 20.94 -26.61 20.19
N GLY A 123 22.09 -27.26 20.32
CA GLY A 123 22.44 -28.40 19.50
C GLY A 123 21.50 -29.58 19.75
N GLY A 124 20.99 -30.20 18.69
CA GLY A 124 20.09 -31.34 18.79
C GLY A 124 19.54 -31.77 17.43
N PRO A 125 18.76 -32.87 17.39
CA PRO A 125 18.18 -33.40 16.16
C PRO A 125 17.24 -32.39 15.48
N GLU A 126 16.54 -31.57 16.28
CA GLU A 126 15.65 -30.52 15.78
C GLU A 126 16.41 -29.44 14.98
N ARG A 127 17.58 -29.03 15.47
CA ARG A 127 18.43 -28.06 14.75
C ARG A 127 18.91 -28.62 13.41
N GLU A 128 19.28 -29.89 13.35
CA GLU A 128 19.71 -30.55 12.11
C GLU A 128 18.57 -30.62 11.09
N GLU A 129 17.36 -30.99 11.52
CA GLU A 129 16.18 -31.05 10.66
C GLU A 129 15.79 -29.66 10.12
N LEU A 130 15.77 -28.64 10.98
CA LEU A 130 15.50 -27.26 10.58
C LEU A 130 16.57 -26.73 9.62
N THR A 131 17.82 -27.10 9.83
CA THR A 131 18.94 -26.74 8.92
C THR A 131 18.71 -27.34 7.54
N LEU A 132 18.30 -28.61 7.46
CA LEU A 132 17.97 -29.27 6.19
C LEU A 132 16.75 -28.64 5.51
N PHE A 133 15.71 -28.32 6.28
CA PHE A 133 14.52 -27.63 5.78
C PHE A 133 14.88 -26.26 5.18
N LEU A 134 15.74 -25.51 5.86
CA LEU A 134 16.20 -24.19 5.43
C LEU A 134 17.02 -24.28 4.13
N ALA A 135 17.90 -25.27 4.00
CA ALA A 135 18.63 -25.51 2.77
C ALA A 135 17.73 -25.89 1.60
N ASN A 136 16.70 -26.71 1.82
CA ASN A 136 15.69 -26.98 0.80
C ASN A 136 14.95 -25.71 0.37
N ARG A 137 14.62 -24.83 1.33
CA ARG A 137 13.98 -23.54 1.04
C ARG A 137 14.90 -22.63 0.24
N MET A 138 16.19 -22.59 0.57
CA MET A 138 17.22 -21.86 -0.17
C MET A 138 17.37 -22.38 -1.60
N LYS A 139 17.45 -23.70 -1.79
CA LYS A 139 17.53 -24.31 -3.13
C LYS A 139 16.32 -23.91 -3.99
N ARG A 140 15.11 -23.92 -3.43
CA ARG A 140 13.90 -23.46 -4.11
C ARG A 140 13.97 -21.99 -4.56
N HIS A 141 14.41 -21.09 -3.67
CA HIS A 141 14.57 -19.67 -4.00
C HIS A 141 15.61 -19.45 -5.11
N LEU A 142 16.72 -20.19 -5.08
CA LEU A 142 17.72 -20.13 -6.14
C LEU A 142 17.19 -20.64 -7.49
N VAL A 143 16.38 -21.70 -7.50
CA VAL A 143 15.75 -22.20 -8.75
C VAL A 143 14.78 -21.18 -9.31
N GLU A 144 14.01 -20.51 -8.45
CA GLU A 144 13.09 -19.45 -8.86
C GLU A 144 13.86 -18.26 -9.48
N TRP A 145 14.95 -17.84 -8.84
CA TRP A 145 15.76 -16.70 -9.26
C TRP A 145 16.63 -16.99 -10.49
N LYS A 146 17.43 -18.06 -10.47
CA LYS A 146 18.41 -18.43 -11.52
C LYS A 146 17.81 -19.29 -12.63
N GLY A 147 16.79 -20.10 -12.34
CA GLY A 147 16.31 -21.17 -13.20
C GLY A 147 16.83 -22.56 -12.79
N ASP A 148 16.61 -23.55 -13.66
CA ASP A 148 17.01 -24.94 -13.39
C ASP A 148 18.54 -25.11 -13.40
N GLY A 149 19.08 -26.08 -12.64
CA GLY A 149 20.53 -26.36 -12.56
C GLY A 149 21.26 -25.70 -11.38
N VAL A 150 20.60 -25.62 -10.23
CA VAL A 150 21.22 -25.17 -8.97
C VAL A 150 21.92 -26.36 -8.29
N SER A 151 23.23 -26.24 -8.04
CA SER A 151 24.00 -27.26 -7.30
C SER A 151 23.75 -27.18 -5.79
N ASP A 152 23.62 -28.33 -5.16
CA ASP A 152 23.48 -28.48 -3.70
C ASP A 152 24.72 -27.93 -2.96
N GLU A 153 25.90 -28.03 -3.57
CA GLU A 153 27.16 -27.52 -3.03
C GLU A 153 27.12 -26.00 -2.87
N LYS A 154 26.47 -25.31 -3.83
CA LYS A 154 26.31 -23.86 -3.75
C LYS A 154 25.39 -23.46 -2.60
N VAL A 155 24.28 -24.19 -2.43
CA VAL A 155 23.34 -23.95 -1.32
C VAL A 155 24.02 -24.17 0.02
N ALA A 156 24.84 -25.22 0.15
CA ALA A 156 25.59 -25.49 1.38
C ALA A 156 26.62 -24.40 1.67
N TYR A 157 27.35 -23.93 0.65
CA TYR A 157 28.29 -22.82 0.78
C TYR A 157 27.60 -21.51 1.20
N ASP A 158 26.48 -21.17 0.53
CA ASP A 158 25.74 -19.94 0.82
C ASP A 158 25.12 -19.99 2.24
N LEU A 159 24.70 -21.17 2.71
CA LEU A 159 24.19 -21.38 4.08
C LEU A 159 25.30 -21.22 5.13
N GLU A 160 26.48 -21.79 4.90
CA GLU A 160 27.63 -21.64 5.80
C GLU A 160 28.06 -20.17 5.88
N ASN A 161 28.10 -19.47 4.75
CA ASN A 161 28.45 -18.05 4.68
C ASN A 161 27.42 -17.14 5.34
N LEU A 162 26.12 -17.43 5.20
CA LEU A 162 25.06 -16.64 5.86
C LEU A 162 24.92 -16.93 7.35
N SER A 163 25.36 -18.10 7.81
CA SER A 163 25.35 -18.49 9.22
C SER A 163 26.67 -18.20 9.95
N ASP A 164 27.60 -17.48 9.30
CA ASP A 164 28.96 -17.23 9.80
C ASP A 164 29.67 -18.52 10.28
N GLY A 165 29.39 -19.65 9.61
CA GLY A 165 29.97 -20.98 9.90
C GLY A 165 29.21 -21.83 10.91
N ALA A 166 28.11 -21.33 11.49
CA ALA A 166 27.37 -22.03 12.55
C ALA A 166 26.50 -23.19 12.04
N LEU A 167 26.05 -23.15 10.78
CA LEU A 167 25.24 -24.20 10.17
C LEU A 167 26.02 -24.85 9.02
N LYS A 168 26.22 -26.16 9.11
CA LYS A 168 26.92 -26.96 8.09
C LYS A 168 26.07 -28.13 7.66
N ILE A 169 26.03 -28.38 6.36
CA ILE A 169 25.33 -29.52 5.77
C ILE A 169 26.34 -30.37 5.02
N ASP A 170 26.40 -31.64 5.37
CA ASP A 170 27.11 -32.65 4.59
C ASP A 170 26.28 -33.01 3.35
N VAL A 171 26.56 -32.38 2.21
CA VAL A 171 25.89 -32.62 0.92
C VAL A 171 26.01 -34.10 0.48
N ARG A 172 27.02 -34.82 0.97
CA ARG A 172 27.21 -36.26 0.72
C ARG A 172 26.27 -37.16 1.53
N LYS A 173 25.78 -36.70 2.68
CA LYS A 173 24.85 -37.44 3.55
C LYS A 173 23.40 -37.07 3.28
N HIS A 174 23.13 -35.80 2.97
CA HIS A 174 21.79 -35.29 2.75
C HIS A 174 21.68 -34.63 1.38
N ARG A 175 21.05 -35.33 0.43
CA ARG A 175 20.74 -34.78 -0.89
C ARG A 175 19.53 -33.85 -0.78
N LEU A 176 19.64 -32.63 -1.32
CA LEU A 176 18.54 -31.67 -1.27
C LEU A 176 17.46 -31.99 -2.31
N SER A 177 16.23 -31.61 -2.02
CA SER A 177 15.09 -31.84 -2.92
C SER A 177 15.30 -31.15 -4.27
N GLU A 178 14.94 -31.82 -5.36
CA GLU A 178 14.94 -31.21 -6.69
C GLU A 178 13.66 -30.37 -6.88
N PHE A 179 13.85 -29.10 -7.24
CA PHE A 179 12.76 -28.18 -7.53
C PHE A 179 12.82 -27.81 -9.00
N LYS A 180 11.66 -27.76 -9.65
CA LYS A 180 11.51 -27.22 -11.01
C LYS A 180 10.84 -25.86 -10.93
N LYS A 181 11.21 -24.94 -11.82
CA LYS A 181 10.55 -23.64 -11.90
C LYS A 181 9.06 -23.81 -12.22
N THR A 182 8.19 -23.44 -11.28
CA THR A 182 6.74 -23.43 -11.53
C THR A 182 6.45 -22.31 -12.53
N GLN A 183 6.01 -22.67 -13.74
CA GLN A 183 5.50 -21.70 -14.70
C GLN A 183 4.19 -21.14 -14.13
N GLN A 184 4.19 -19.87 -13.71
CA GLN A 184 2.94 -19.17 -13.40
C GLN A 184 2.14 -19.08 -14.69
N SER A 185 1.04 -19.82 -14.78
CA SER A 185 0.06 -19.64 -15.84
C SER A 185 -0.57 -18.27 -15.65
N ASN A 186 -0.26 -17.33 -16.55
CA ASN A 186 -0.97 -16.06 -16.64
C ASN A 186 -2.41 -16.31 -17.12
N GLN A 187 -3.29 -16.76 -16.22
CA GLN A 187 -4.73 -16.93 -16.51
C GLN A 187 -5.54 -15.62 -16.43
N ASN A 188 -4.90 -14.46 -16.21
CA ASN A 188 -5.58 -13.16 -16.10
C ASN A 188 -5.39 -12.25 -17.32
N GLN A 189 -5.36 -12.79 -18.54
CA GLN A 189 -5.50 -12.00 -19.76
C GLN A 189 -6.52 -12.64 -20.71
N LYS A 190 -7.82 -12.50 -20.38
CA LYS A 190 -8.95 -12.48 -21.33
C LYS A 190 -10.29 -12.36 -20.57
N LYS A 191 -10.57 -11.17 -20.04
CA LYS A 191 -11.94 -10.66 -19.90
C LYS A 191 -11.89 -9.14 -20.09
N LYS A 192 -12.00 -8.72 -21.34
CA LYS A 192 -12.67 -7.50 -21.79
C LYS A 192 -12.85 -7.60 -23.30
#